data_AF-A0A812QC27-F1
#
_entry.id   AF-A0A812QC27-F1
#
_cell.length_a   1.000
_cell.length_b   1.000
_cell.length_c   1.000
_cell.angle_alpha   90.00
_cell.angle_beta   90.00
_cell.angle_gamma   90.00
#
_symmetry.space_group_name_H-M   'P 1'
#
loop_
_entity.id
_entity.type
_entity.pdbx_description
1 polymer ?
#
loop_
_entity_poly.entity_id
_entity_poly.type
_entity_poly.pdbx_seq_one_letter_code
_entity_poly.pdbx_strand_id
1 'polypeptide(L)'
;MIRVVKLSGDELAKAAVEDVGSVRDLKLYLQDALQIPEAIQQLMHDGCILDDDAALDAPSTLQLILSRQSQTAVDEALVTWCCRVDLVRMLLVHGADKDSAIGFSPHQTVLMIACAAGSVETVQVLLEAGANKDLQDSGGYTALIRTCNKGHVEIARMLLEAGANKDLQSDCGGTALSCACNKGHVEIERMLLEAGADKQLPNCGTALTRARDHGRAEIG
;
A
#
# COMPACT_ATOMS: atom_id res chain seq x y z
N MET A 1 15.77 -21.96 -24.08
CA MET A 1 15.49 -21.03 -22.96
C MET A 1 14.59 -19.92 -23.44
N ILE A 2 13.52 -19.66 -22.71
CA ILE A 2 12.65 -18.51 -22.88
C ILE A 2 13.23 -17.37 -22.05
N ARG A 3 13.38 -16.19 -22.66
CA ARG A 3 13.87 -14.99 -21.98
C ARG A 3 12.71 -14.04 -21.77
N VAL A 4 12.51 -13.59 -20.54
CA VAL A 4 11.48 -12.61 -20.21
C VAL A 4 12.16 -11.28 -19.92
N VAL A 5 11.79 -10.24 -20.65
CA VAL A 5 12.39 -8.91 -20.58
C VAL A 5 11.34 -7.84 -20.28
N LYS A 6 11.77 -6.70 -19.72
CA LYS A 6 10.97 -5.48 -19.64
C LYS A 6 10.79 -4.85 -21.01
N LEU A 7 9.83 -3.92 -21.14
CA LEU A 7 9.74 -3.01 -22.29
C LEU A 7 11.03 -2.19 -22.51
N SER A 8 11.80 -1.92 -21.45
CA SER A 8 13.11 -1.26 -21.53
C SER A 8 14.21 -2.15 -22.14
N GLY A 9 13.96 -3.45 -22.31
CA GLY A 9 14.93 -4.44 -22.79
C GLY A 9 15.73 -5.12 -21.67
N ASP A 10 15.56 -4.72 -20.41
CA ASP A 10 16.22 -5.36 -19.27
C ASP A 10 15.69 -6.78 -19.07
N GLU A 11 16.59 -7.75 -18.87
CA GLU A 11 16.19 -9.13 -18.58
C GLU A 11 15.65 -9.26 -17.16
N LEU A 12 14.47 -9.88 -17.04
CA LEU A 12 13.81 -10.16 -15.76
C LEU A 12 14.08 -11.59 -15.30
N ALA A 13 13.89 -12.55 -16.20
CA ALA A 13 13.98 -13.98 -15.89
C ALA A 13 14.31 -14.82 -17.12
N LYS A 14 14.77 -16.05 -16.86
CA LYS A 14 15.01 -17.09 -17.87
C LYS A 14 14.40 -18.39 -17.41
N ALA A 15 13.61 -19.03 -18.26
CA ALA A 15 13.03 -20.35 -18.01
C ALA A 15 13.43 -21.34 -19.10
N ALA A 16 13.60 -22.62 -18.77
CA ALA A 16 13.81 -23.65 -19.78
C ALA A 16 12.48 -23.97 -20.46
N VAL A 17 12.50 -24.18 -21.77
CA VAL A 17 11.28 -24.49 -22.55
C VAL A 17 10.63 -25.79 -22.04
N GLU A 18 11.44 -26.71 -21.52
CA GLU A 18 11.00 -27.97 -20.92
C GLU A 18 10.32 -27.81 -19.55
N ASP A 19 10.58 -26.71 -18.84
CA ASP A 19 9.99 -26.43 -17.52
C ASP A 19 8.67 -25.65 -17.61
N VAL A 20 8.45 -24.93 -18.72
CA VAL A 20 7.29 -24.05 -18.92
C VAL A 20 6.66 -24.31 -20.29
N GLY A 21 5.69 -25.24 -20.32
CA GLY A 21 5.06 -25.70 -21.56
C GLY A 21 4.03 -24.72 -22.14
N SER A 22 3.42 -23.90 -21.28
CA SER A 22 2.42 -22.89 -21.67
C SER A 22 2.77 -21.51 -21.12
N VAL A 23 2.11 -20.49 -21.67
CA VAL A 23 2.15 -19.13 -21.12
C VAL A 23 1.67 -19.11 -19.67
N ARG A 24 0.64 -19.88 -19.30
CA ARG A 24 0.21 -20.04 -17.90
C ARG A 24 1.32 -20.59 -17.00
N ASP A 25 2.01 -21.65 -17.42
CA ASP A 25 3.12 -22.21 -16.63
C ASP A 25 4.26 -21.20 -16.46
N LEU A 26 4.57 -20.45 -17.51
CA LEU A 26 5.55 -19.37 -17.43
C LEU A 26 5.10 -18.26 -16.49
N LYS A 27 3.81 -17.89 -16.48
CA LYS A 27 3.30 -16.89 -15.54
C LYS A 27 3.41 -17.35 -14.09
N LEU A 28 3.12 -18.62 -13.80
CA LEU A 28 3.31 -19.23 -12.48
C LEU A 28 4.79 -19.24 -12.08
N TYR A 29 5.68 -19.63 -13.00
CA TYR A 29 7.12 -19.57 -12.77
C TYR A 29 7.60 -18.15 -12.44
N LEU A 30 7.16 -17.17 -13.22
CA LEU A 30 7.49 -15.76 -13.00
C LEU A 30 6.87 -15.23 -11.70
N GLN A 31 5.73 -15.77 -11.28
CA GLN A 31 5.16 -15.45 -9.98
C GLN A 31 6.07 -15.92 -8.85
N ASP A 32 6.58 -17.13 -8.91
CA ASP A 32 7.49 -17.62 -7.88
C ASP A 32 8.87 -16.93 -7.96
N ALA A 33 9.39 -16.71 -9.16
CA ALA A 33 10.73 -16.15 -9.37
C ALA A 33 10.79 -14.63 -9.11
N LEU A 34 9.83 -13.88 -9.65
CA LEU A 34 9.80 -12.42 -9.57
C LEU A 34 8.88 -11.90 -8.48
N GLN A 35 8.07 -12.78 -7.87
CA GLN A 35 7.03 -12.38 -6.92
C GLN A 35 6.11 -11.34 -7.56
N ILE A 36 5.65 -11.62 -8.79
CA ILE A 36 4.67 -10.80 -9.53
C ILE A 36 3.44 -11.70 -9.74
N PRO A 37 2.19 -11.30 -9.42
CA PRO A 37 1.03 -12.17 -9.53
C PRO A 37 0.75 -12.50 -11.00
N GLU A 38 0.45 -13.76 -11.31
CA GLU A 38 0.10 -14.21 -12.67
C GLU A 38 -0.96 -13.31 -13.33
N ALA A 39 -1.96 -12.87 -12.56
CA ALA A 39 -3.11 -12.15 -13.08
C ALA A 39 -2.80 -10.73 -13.60
N ILE A 40 -1.67 -10.13 -13.22
CA ILE A 40 -1.23 -8.85 -13.77
C ILE A 40 -0.12 -9.03 -14.80
N GLN A 41 0.39 -10.26 -14.98
CA GLN A 41 1.39 -10.56 -15.99
C GLN A 41 0.72 -10.70 -17.35
N GLN A 42 1.15 -9.89 -18.31
CA GLN A 42 0.84 -10.06 -19.71
C GLN A 42 2.12 -10.28 -20.49
N LEU A 43 2.18 -11.43 -21.15
CA LEU A 43 3.31 -11.78 -21.99
C LEU A 43 3.01 -11.38 -23.43
N MET A 44 4.01 -10.78 -24.08
CA MET A 44 3.95 -10.32 -25.45
C MET A 44 5.13 -10.89 -26.22
N HIS A 45 4.89 -11.32 -27.45
CA HIS A 45 5.92 -11.76 -28.39
C HIS A 45 5.77 -10.96 -29.68
N ASP A 46 6.84 -10.28 -30.11
CA ASP A 46 6.87 -9.47 -31.35
C ASP A 46 5.68 -8.51 -31.52
N GLY A 47 5.24 -7.88 -30.41
CA GLY A 47 4.12 -6.93 -30.40
C GLY A 47 2.73 -7.58 -30.23
N CYS A 48 2.64 -8.91 -30.25
CA CYS A 48 1.40 -9.65 -30.08
C CYS A 48 1.24 -10.16 -28.64
N ILE A 49 0.10 -9.86 -28.03
CA ILE A 49 -0.26 -10.39 -26.72
C ILE A 49 -0.49 -11.90 -26.84
N LEU A 50 0.10 -12.67 -25.91
CA LEU A 50 -0.11 -14.11 -25.83
C LEU A 50 -1.24 -14.43 -24.85
N ASP A 51 -2.10 -15.36 -25.26
CA ASP A 51 -3.12 -15.97 -24.40
C ASP A 51 -2.48 -16.99 -23.45
N ASP A 52 -3.14 -17.27 -22.32
CA ASP A 52 -2.64 -18.19 -21.28
C ASP A 52 -2.37 -19.61 -21.81
N ASP A 53 -3.15 -20.05 -22.79
CA ASP A 53 -3.06 -21.39 -23.40
C ASP A 53 -2.06 -21.44 -24.56
N ALA A 54 -1.38 -20.34 -24.89
CA ALA A 54 -0.39 -20.33 -25.97
C ALA A 54 0.81 -21.21 -25.61
N ALA A 55 1.19 -22.07 -26.56
CA ALA A 55 2.29 -23.00 -26.40
C ALA A 55 3.64 -22.29 -26.57
N LEU A 56 4.62 -22.68 -25.74
CA LEU A 56 5.95 -22.08 -25.71
C LEU A 56 7.01 -23.05 -26.25
N ASP A 57 6.79 -23.56 -27.47
CA ASP A 57 7.52 -24.71 -28.02
C ASP A 57 8.97 -24.41 -28.43
N ALA A 58 9.36 -23.13 -28.45
CA ALA A 58 10.65 -22.68 -28.95
C ALA A 58 11.28 -21.61 -28.03
N PRO A 59 12.62 -21.51 -28.01
CA PRO A 59 13.30 -20.43 -27.31
C PRO A 59 12.93 -19.07 -27.93
N SER A 60 12.19 -18.28 -27.16
CA SER A 60 11.71 -16.96 -27.58
C SER A 60 12.07 -15.88 -26.57
N THR A 61 12.15 -14.63 -27.03
CA THR A 61 12.19 -13.47 -26.13
C THR A 61 10.78 -12.92 -26.00
N LEU A 62 10.29 -12.89 -24.77
CA LEU A 62 8.97 -12.40 -24.40
C LEU A 62 9.11 -11.11 -23.60
N GLN A 63 8.25 -10.15 -23.89
CA GLN A 63 8.14 -8.92 -23.12
C GLN A 63 7.08 -9.12 -22.04
N LEU A 64 7.43 -8.87 -20.79
CA LEU A 64 6.48 -8.80 -19.69
C LEU A 64 5.93 -7.38 -19.58
N ILE A 65 4.62 -7.27 -19.73
CA ILE A 65 3.85 -6.06 -19.51
C ILE A 65 2.95 -6.31 -18.31
N LEU A 66 2.90 -5.37 -17.37
CA LEU A 66 1.94 -5.43 -16.28
C LEU A 66 0.59 -4.93 -16.83
N SER A 67 -0.34 -5.86 -17.07
CA SER A 67 -1.64 -5.57 -17.69
C SER A 67 -2.72 -5.35 -16.67
N ARG A 68 -3.63 -4.42 -16.98
CA ARG A 68 -4.74 -3.95 -16.13
C ARG A 68 -5.99 -4.82 -16.23
N GLN A 69 -5.93 -5.98 -16.90
CA GLN A 69 -7.10 -6.78 -17.29
C GLN A 69 -7.93 -7.30 -16.09
N SER A 70 -7.35 -7.32 -14.88
CA SER A 70 -8.07 -7.61 -13.65
C SER A 70 -7.58 -6.68 -12.53
N GLN A 71 -8.24 -5.53 -12.36
CA GLN A 71 -7.98 -4.58 -11.27
C GLN A 71 -7.93 -5.32 -9.91
N THR A 72 -8.85 -6.28 -9.72
CA THR A 72 -9.00 -7.08 -8.50
C THR A 72 -7.78 -7.92 -8.14
N ALA A 73 -6.96 -8.33 -9.11
CA ALA A 73 -5.78 -9.15 -8.84
C ALA A 73 -4.52 -8.32 -8.53
N VAL A 74 -4.46 -7.07 -9.02
CA VAL A 74 -3.49 -6.08 -8.54
C VAL A 74 -3.78 -5.80 -7.07
N ASP A 75 -5.06 -5.67 -6.73
CA ASP A 75 -5.57 -5.33 -5.40
C ASP A 75 -5.29 -6.40 -4.34
N GLU A 76 -5.44 -7.69 -4.69
CA GLU A 76 -5.19 -8.83 -3.78
C GLU A 76 -3.69 -9.00 -3.47
N ALA A 77 -2.84 -8.83 -4.48
CA ALA A 77 -1.39 -8.94 -4.34
C ALA A 77 -0.77 -7.83 -3.49
N LEU A 78 -1.30 -6.61 -3.58
CA LEU A 78 -0.80 -5.49 -2.77
C LEU A 78 -1.07 -5.73 -1.28
N VAL A 79 -2.21 -6.30 -0.86
CA VAL A 79 -2.48 -6.60 0.57
C VAL A 79 -1.45 -7.57 1.15
N THR A 80 -1.05 -8.60 0.41
CA THR A 80 -0.03 -9.56 0.84
C THR A 80 1.38 -8.96 0.80
N TRP A 81 1.63 -7.94 -0.05
CA TRP A 81 2.98 -7.46 -0.38
C TRP A 81 3.24 -5.98 -0.09
N CYS A 82 2.42 -5.31 0.75
CA CYS A 82 2.63 -3.90 1.12
C CYS A 82 4.03 -3.59 1.69
N CYS A 83 4.75 -4.61 2.16
CA CYS A 83 6.12 -4.51 2.65
C CYS A 83 7.20 -4.64 1.55
N ARG A 84 6.82 -4.81 0.27
CA ARG A 84 7.75 -4.96 -0.87
C ARG A 84 7.75 -3.67 -1.68
N VAL A 85 8.56 -2.72 -1.22
CA VAL A 85 8.75 -1.39 -1.81
C VAL A 85 9.04 -1.46 -3.32
N ASP A 86 9.83 -2.45 -3.76
CA ASP A 86 10.21 -2.61 -5.16
C ASP A 86 9.03 -2.89 -6.08
N LEU A 87 8.06 -3.69 -5.63
CA LEU A 87 6.86 -4.00 -6.39
C LEU A 87 5.93 -2.80 -6.46
N VAL A 88 5.78 -2.07 -5.34
CA VAL A 88 5.02 -0.81 -5.32
C VAL A 88 5.65 0.19 -6.28
N ARG A 89 6.98 0.36 -6.24
CA ARG A 89 7.70 1.26 -7.16
C ARG A 89 7.52 0.83 -8.62
N MET A 90 7.63 -0.46 -8.90
CA MET A 90 7.46 -1.00 -10.25
C MET A 90 6.03 -0.76 -10.76
N LEU A 91 5.01 -1.05 -9.96
CA LEU A 91 3.61 -0.79 -10.31
C LEU A 91 3.36 0.69 -10.61
N LEU A 92 3.89 1.59 -9.78
CA LEU A 92 3.77 3.04 -9.99
C LEU A 92 4.46 3.50 -11.30
N VAL A 93 5.66 3.01 -11.59
CA VAL A 93 6.37 3.29 -12.86
C VAL A 93 5.58 2.81 -14.08
N HIS A 94 4.88 1.69 -13.95
CA HIS A 94 4.02 1.14 -15.00
C HIS A 94 2.62 1.78 -15.05
N GLY A 95 2.39 2.87 -14.33
CA GLY A 95 1.15 3.64 -14.40
C GLY A 95 -0.02 3.02 -13.63
N ALA A 96 0.25 2.16 -12.65
CA ALA A 96 -0.77 1.72 -11.71
C ALA A 96 -1.42 2.93 -11.02
N ASP A 97 -2.72 2.84 -10.80
CA ASP A 97 -3.42 3.88 -10.06
C ASP A 97 -3.09 3.75 -8.57
N LYS A 98 -2.27 4.68 -8.09
CA LYS A 98 -1.84 4.79 -6.69
C LYS A 98 -2.99 4.99 -5.70
N ASP A 99 -4.14 5.46 -6.19
CA ASP A 99 -5.34 5.76 -5.41
C ASP A 99 -6.42 4.69 -5.57
N SER A 100 -6.13 3.61 -6.33
CA SER A 100 -7.04 2.49 -6.49
C SER A 100 -7.40 1.90 -5.13
N ALA A 101 -8.68 1.57 -4.98
CA ALA A 101 -9.16 0.82 -3.85
C ALA A 101 -8.63 -0.62 -3.96
N ILE A 102 -7.80 -1.02 -3.00
CA ILE A 102 -7.19 -2.33 -2.89
C ILE A 102 -7.57 -3.02 -1.57
N GLY A 103 -7.92 -4.30 -1.62
CA GLY A 103 -8.11 -5.15 -0.44
C GLY A 103 -9.55 -5.50 -0.05
N PHE A 104 -9.71 -6.06 1.16
CA PHE A 104 -10.95 -6.70 1.62
C PHE A 104 -12.11 -5.73 1.91
N SER A 105 -11.81 -4.44 2.06
CA SER A 105 -12.81 -3.39 2.29
C SER A 105 -12.82 -2.40 1.12
N PRO A 106 -14.00 -2.02 0.60
CA PRO A 106 -14.07 -1.05 -0.47
C PRO A 106 -13.43 0.29 -0.05
N HIS A 107 -12.79 0.96 -1.01
CA HIS A 107 -12.11 2.25 -0.84
C HIS A 107 -10.83 2.26 0.02
N GLN A 108 -10.33 1.09 0.45
CA GLN A 108 -9.03 1.01 1.14
C GLN A 108 -7.88 1.21 0.13
N THR A 109 -6.91 2.09 0.36
CA THR A 109 -5.81 2.33 -0.61
C THR A 109 -4.49 1.68 -0.21
N VAL A 110 -3.53 1.59 -1.14
CA VAL A 110 -2.16 1.10 -0.84
C VAL A 110 -1.53 1.90 0.29
N LEU A 111 -1.72 3.21 0.26
CA LEU A 111 -1.20 4.10 1.29
C LEU A 111 -1.78 3.76 2.66
N MET A 112 -3.08 3.48 2.76
CA MET A 112 -3.72 3.08 4.02
C MET A 112 -3.16 1.77 4.57
N ILE A 113 -2.89 0.78 3.70
CA ILE A 113 -2.35 -0.51 4.14
C ILE A 113 -0.88 -0.36 4.55
N ALA A 114 -0.05 0.34 3.78
CA ALA A 114 1.33 0.63 4.14
C ALA A 114 1.43 1.39 5.48
N CYS A 115 0.53 2.35 5.70
CA CYS A 115 0.39 3.07 6.96
C CYS A 115 -0.01 2.15 8.12
N ALA A 116 -0.96 1.23 7.91
CA ALA A 116 -1.37 0.28 8.95
C ALA A 116 -0.28 -0.76 9.26
N ALA A 117 0.50 -1.17 8.25
CA ALA A 117 1.58 -2.14 8.35
C ALA A 117 2.85 -1.56 9.00
N GLY A 118 3.06 -0.24 8.91
CA GLY A 118 4.27 0.40 9.43
C GLY A 118 5.43 0.48 8.43
N SER A 119 5.17 0.29 7.13
CA SER A 119 6.19 0.31 6.08
C SER A 119 6.56 1.74 5.68
N VAL A 120 7.55 2.32 6.37
CA VAL A 120 8.03 3.69 6.17
C VAL A 120 8.44 3.93 4.72
N GLU A 121 9.26 3.06 4.13
CA GLU A 121 9.74 3.26 2.76
C GLU A 121 8.60 3.21 1.73
N THR A 122 7.63 2.30 1.91
CA THR A 122 6.46 2.21 1.02
C THR A 122 5.61 3.48 1.10
N VAL A 123 5.38 4.00 2.31
CA VAL A 123 4.64 5.26 2.49
C VAL A 123 5.37 6.41 1.80
N GLN A 124 6.69 6.51 1.97
CA GLN A 124 7.48 7.55 1.33
C GLN A 124 7.35 7.49 -0.20
N VAL A 125 7.52 6.31 -0.81
CA VAL A 125 7.40 6.13 -2.27
C VAL A 125 6.01 6.52 -2.78
N LEU A 126 4.96 6.17 -2.05
CA LEU A 126 3.58 6.51 -2.44
C LEU A 126 3.32 8.02 -2.34
N LEU A 127 3.83 8.68 -1.30
CA LEU A 127 3.70 10.13 -1.14
C LEU A 127 4.51 10.88 -2.22
N GLU A 128 5.72 10.41 -2.54
CA GLU A 128 6.53 10.94 -3.65
C GLU A 128 5.85 10.77 -5.01
N ALA A 129 5.11 9.67 -5.21
CA ALA A 129 4.29 9.45 -6.38
C ALA A 129 2.97 10.27 -6.39
N GLY A 130 2.70 11.03 -5.33
CA GLY A 130 1.54 11.91 -5.21
C GLY A 130 0.25 11.19 -4.84
N ALA A 131 0.31 10.07 -4.12
CA ALA A 131 -0.88 9.36 -3.65
C ALA A 131 -1.77 10.26 -2.77
N ASN A 132 -3.08 10.13 -2.92
CA ASN A 132 -4.05 10.89 -2.16
C ASN A 132 -4.15 10.34 -0.72
N LYS A 133 -3.51 11.08 0.18
CA LYS A 133 -3.47 10.84 1.63
C LYS A 133 -4.79 11.07 2.37
N ASP A 134 -5.75 11.76 1.75
CA ASP A 134 -7.02 12.16 2.36
C ASP A 134 -8.21 11.29 1.91
N LEU A 135 -7.96 10.26 1.09
CA LEU A 135 -8.97 9.25 0.80
C LEU A 135 -9.44 8.57 2.07
N GLN A 136 -10.72 8.19 2.08
CA GLN A 136 -11.38 7.50 3.18
C GLN A 136 -11.85 6.12 2.70
N ASP A 137 -11.61 5.11 3.53
CA ASP A 137 -12.19 3.79 3.28
C ASP A 137 -13.69 3.76 3.62
N SER A 138 -14.30 2.57 3.48
CA SER A 138 -15.72 2.36 3.78
C SER A 138 -16.15 2.64 5.22
N GLY A 139 -15.22 2.85 6.16
CA GLY A 139 -15.52 3.28 7.52
C GLY A 139 -15.13 4.73 7.80
N GLY A 140 -14.82 5.50 6.76
CA GLY A 140 -14.35 6.87 6.87
C GLY A 140 -12.89 7.00 7.32
N TYR A 141 -12.12 5.90 7.41
CA TYR A 141 -10.74 5.98 7.92
C TYR A 141 -9.78 6.45 6.84
N THR A 142 -8.99 7.47 7.16
CA THR A 142 -7.87 7.93 6.32
C THR A 142 -6.58 7.19 6.67
N ALA A 143 -5.55 7.37 5.82
CA ALA A 143 -4.20 6.88 6.09
C ALA A 143 -3.67 7.39 7.45
N LEU A 144 -3.89 8.67 7.77
CA LEU A 144 -3.45 9.26 9.03
C LEU A 144 -4.20 8.67 10.25
N ILE A 145 -5.51 8.44 10.15
CA ILE A 145 -6.27 7.82 11.25
C ILE A 145 -5.76 6.39 11.50
N ARG A 146 -5.50 5.60 10.45
CA ARG A 146 -4.94 4.23 10.57
C ARG A 146 -3.55 4.24 11.21
N THR A 147 -2.68 5.16 10.80
CA THR A 147 -1.35 5.37 11.40
C THR A 147 -1.44 5.67 12.90
N CYS A 148 -2.32 6.61 13.27
CA CYS A 148 -2.52 7.00 14.66
C CYS A 148 -3.15 5.89 15.51
N ASN A 149 -3.97 5.02 14.91
CA ASN A 149 -4.52 3.86 15.60
C ASN A 149 -3.45 2.79 15.91
N LYS A 150 -2.42 2.69 15.07
CA LYS A 150 -1.33 1.70 15.19
C LYS A 150 -0.11 2.22 15.96
N GLY A 151 0.07 3.53 16.05
CA GLY A 151 1.16 4.13 16.82
C GLY A 151 2.44 4.37 16.02
N HIS A 152 2.38 4.39 14.69
CA HIS A 152 3.57 4.59 13.84
C HIS A 152 3.96 6.07 13.75
N VAL A 153 4.78 6.51 14.71
CA VAL A 153 5.22 7.91 14.88
C VAL A 153 5.83 8.50 13.60
N GLU A 154 6.76 7.78 12.97
CA GLU A 154 7.48 8.30 11.80
C GLU A 154 6.56 8.46 10.59
N ILE A 155 5.64 7.52 10.38
CA ILE A 155 4.63 7.61 9.33
C ILE A 155 3.67 8.78 9.59
N ALA A 156 3.30 9.01 10.85
CA ALA A 156 2.43 10.14 11.21
C ALA A 156 3.11 11.47 10.86
N ARG A 157 4.41 11.59 11.15
CA ARG A 157 5.22 12.75 10.77
C ARG A 157 5.23 12.95 9.25
N MET A 158 5.58 11.93 8.47
CA MET A 158 5.61 12.01 7.00
C MET A 158 4.27 12.42 6.40
N LEU A 159 3.16 11.88 6.91
CA LEU A 159 1.81 12.23 6.42
C LEU A 159 1.47 13.69 6.74
N LEU A 160 1.81 14.18 7.94
CA LEU A 160 1.58 15.57 8.33
C LEU A 160 2.44 16.55 7.52
N GLU A 161 3.70 16.21 7.29
CA GLU A 161 4.62 16.99 6.44
C GLU A 161 4.15 17.02 4.98
N ALA A 162 3.57 15.92 4.49
CA ALA A 162 2.93 15.87 3.19
C ALA A 162 1.60 16.66 3.13
N GLY A 163 1.13 17.20 4.25
CA GLY A 163 -0.08 18.04 4.36
C GLY A 163 -1.37 17.25 4.51
N ALA A 164 -1.36 16.05 5.09
CA ALA A 164 -2.57 15.26 5.30
C ALA A 164 -3.58 16.03 6.17
N ASN A 165 -4.87 15.91 5.84
CA ASN A 165 -5.93 16.52 6.62
C ASN A 165 -6.13 15.77 7.94
N LYS A 166 -5.60 16.35 9.00
CA LYS A 166 -5.64 15.88 10.39
C LYS A 166 -7.01 15.93 11.06
N ASP A 167 -7.95 16.69 10.50
CA ASP A 167 -9.27 16.93 11.09
C ASP A 167 -10.39 16.10 10.42
N LEU A 168 -10.05 15.26 9.43
CA LEU A 168 -10.98 14.29 8.87
C LEU A 168 -11.45 13.29 9.93
N GLN A 169 -12.74 12.97 9.85
CA GLN A 169 -13.43 12.08 10.78
C GLN A 169 -13.81 10.78 10.08
N SER A 170 -13.62 9.66 10.77
CA SER A 170 -14.25 8.39 10.41
C SER A 170 -15.76 8.45 10.64
N ASP A 171 -16.48 7.44 10.15
CA ASP A 171 -17.95 7.39 10.25
C ASP A 171 -18.43 7.31 11.71
N CYS A 172 -17.57 6.86 12.62
CA CYS A 172 -17.81 6.88 14.07
C CYS A 172 -17.42 8.20 14.74
N GLY A 173 -17.11 9.25 13.98
CA GLY A 173 -16.69 10.57 14.47
C GLY A 173 -15.26 10.60 15.01
N GLY A 174 -14.45 9.57 14.74
CA GLY A 174 -13.09 9.47 15.22
C GLY A 174 -12.10 10.21 14.33
N THR A 175 -11.27 11.07 14.91
CA THR A 175 -10.11 11.67 14.22
C THR A 175 -8.80 10.98 14.56
N ALA A 176 -7.75 11.36 13.82
CA ALA A 176 -6.37 10.98 14.11
C ALA A 176 -6.00 11.24 15.57
N LEU A 177 -6.34 12.43 16.09
CA LEU A 177 -6.07 12.82 17.48
C LEU A 177 -6.83 11.94 18.46
N SER A 178 -8.13 11.73 18.26
CA SER A 178 -8.93 10.86 19.15
C SER A 178 -8.40 9.43 19.20
N CYS A 179 -7.93 8.90 18.06
CA CYS A 179 -7.34 7.57 17.96
C CYS A 179 -6.00 7.49 18.70
N ALA A 180 -5.09 8.45 18.49
CA ALA A 180 -3.82 8.54 19.20
C ALA A 180 -4.03 8.62 20.71
N CYS A 181 -4.97 9.48 21.16
CA CYS A 181 -5.34 9.60 22.56
C CYS A 181 -5.89 8.28 23.10
N ASN A 182 -6.89 7.68 22.47
CA ASN A 182 -7.52 6.43 22.96
C ASN A 182 -6.54 5.26 23.08
N LYS A 183 -5.49 5.24 22.25
CA LYS A 183 -4.43 4.22 22.28
C LYS A 183 -3.23 4.60 23.16
N GLY A 184 -3.16 5.82 23.66
CA GLY A 184 -2.08 6.30 24.54
C GLY A 184 -0.79 6.65 23.79
N HIS A 185 -0.86 6.97 22.49
CA HIS A 185 0.30 7.36 21.69
C HIS A 185 0.65 8.83 21.90
N VAL A 186 1.24 9.14 23.06
CA VAL A 186 1.54 10.52 23.52
C VAL A 186 2.39 11.31 22.51
N GLU A 187 3.35 10.67 21.86
CA GLU A 187 4.20 11.31 20.86
C GLU A 187 3.40 11.77 19.63
N ILE A 188 2.48 10.92 19.15
CA ILE A 188 1.61 11.24 18.02
C ILE A 188 0.59 12.32 18.41
N GLU A 189 0.05 12.25 19.62
CA GLU A 189 -0.81 13.30 20.17
C GLU A 189 -0.10 14.65 20.13
N ARG A 190 1.15 14.72 20.63
CA ARG A 190 1.93 15.96 20.62
C ARG A 190 2.14 16.49 19.20
N MET A 191 2.55 15.64 18.26
CA MET A 191 2.76 16.03 16.86
C MET A 191 1.48 16.55 16.20
N LEU A 192 0.34 15.90 16.44
CA LEU A 192 -0.95 16.36 15.89
C LEU A 192 -1.37 17.72 16.45
N LEU A 193 -1.16 17.94 17.75
CA LEU A 193 -1.45 19.22 18.40
C LEU A 193 -0.52 20.33 17.90
N GLU A 194 0.77 20.04 17.71
CA GLU A 194 1.75 20.95 17.11
C GLU A 194 1.38 21.29 15.65
N ALA A 195 0.85 20.33 14.90
CA ALA A 195 0.32 20.53 13.55
C ALA A 195 -1.03 21.29 13.53
N GLY A 196 -1.60 21.60 14.71
CA GLY A 196 -2.83 22.38 14.88
C GLY A 196 -4.12 21.59 14.77
N ALA A 197 -4.11 20.27 15.05
CA ALA A 197 -5.33 19.45 15.02
C ALA A 197 -6.38 19.98 16.02
N ASP A 198 -7.66 19.91 15.64
CA ASP A 198 -8.74 20.39 16.50
C ASP A 198 -8.85 19.55 17.78
N LYS A 199 -8.80 20.25 18.92
CA LYS A 199 -8.84 19.68 20.26
C LYS A 199 -10.28 19.41 20.73
N GLN A 200 -11.28 19.98 20.07
CA GLN A 200 -12.68 20.00 20.52
C GLN A 200 -13.51 18.80 20.06
N LEU A 201 -12.88 17.81 19.40
CA LEU A 201 -13.61 16.69 18.84
C LEU A 201 -13.98 15.64 19.92
N PRO A 202 -15.23 15.13 19.91
CA PRO A 202 -15.97 14.71 21.10
C PRO A 202 -15.50 13.46 21.86
N ASN A 203 -14.32 12.91 21.55
CA ASN A 203 -13.76 11.73 22.24
C ASN A 203 -12.30 11.94 22.68
N CYS A 204 -11.81 13.18 22.67
CA CYS A 204 -10.51 13.51 23.22
C CYS A 204 -10.58 13.48 24.76
N GLY A 205 -10.42 12.29 25.34
CA GLY A 205 -9.87 12.16 26.69
C GLY A 205 -8.46 12.72 26.65
N THR A 206 -8.37 14.05 26.63
CA THR A 206 -7.13 14.84 26.50
C THR A 206 -6.08 14.34 27.47
N ALA A 207 -4.79 14.55 27.16
CA ALA A 207 -3.70 14.39 28.11
C ALA A 207 -3.98 15.02 29.49
N LEU A 208 -4.85 16.05 29.59
CA LEU A 208 -5.33 16.61 30.87
C LEU A 208 -6.13 15.61 31.74
N THR A 209 -6.97 14.76 31.13
CA THR A 209 -7.71 13.70 31.86
C THR A 209 -6.77 12.58 32.32
N ARG A 210 -5.83 12.12 31.48
CA ARG A 210 -4.87 11.07 31.88
C ARG A 210 -3.84 11.57 32.89
N ALA A 211 -3.39 12.82 32.79
CA ALA A 211 -2.55 13.46 33.81
C ALA A 211 -3.29 13.58 35.14
N ARG A 212 -4.61 13.82 35.12
CA ARG A 212 -5.46 13.84 36.32
C ARG A 212 -5.62 12.44 36.94
N ASP A 213 -5.67 11.39 36.12
CA ASP A 213 -5.77 10.01 36.58
C ASP A 213 -4.44 9.47 37.12
N HIS A 214 -3.29 9.86 36.52
CA HIS A 214 -1.96 9.48 37.03
C HIS A 214 -1.51 10.31 38.22
N GLY A 215 -1.87 11.60 38.29
CA GLY A 215 -1.58 12.46 39.44
C GLY A 215 -2.36 12.11 40.72
N ARG A 216 -3.38 11.25 40.64
CA ARG A 216 -4.06 10.66 41.80
C ARG A 216 -3.48 9.32 42.26
N ALA A 217 -2.63 8.68 41.45
CA ALA A 217 -2.01 7.39 41.78
C ALA A 217 -0.72 7.52 42.60
N GLU A 218 -0.14 8.72 42.72
CA GLU A 218 1.07 8.98 43.52
C GLU A 218 0.81 9.64 44.90
N ILE A 219 -0.45 9.73 45.31
CA ILE A 219 -0.84 10.15 46.67
C ILE A 219 -1.73 9.08 47.32
N GLY A 220 -1.11 7.96 47.69
CA GLY A 220 -1.70 6.88 48.47
C GLY A 220 -0.63 6.21 49.31
#